data_AF-M8B3J3-F1
#
_entry.id   AF-M8B3J3-F1
#
_cell.length_a   1.000
_cell.length_b   1.000
_cell.length_c   1.000
_cell.angle_alpha   90.00
_cell.angle_beta   90.00
_cell.angle_gamma   90.00
#
_symmetry.space_group_name_H-M   'P 1'
#
loop_
_entity.id
_entity.type
_entity.pdbx_description
1 polymer ?
#
loop_
_entity_poly.entity_id
_entity_poly.type
_entity_poly.pdbx_seq_one_letter_code
_entity_poly.pdbx_strand_id
1 'polypeptide(L)'
;MARGNAGGPTLLQDEADSAAVCKLVHCALKHYNSKNRGDFEYPAELTTEMKATGISFRERFWYHVGFLARRRNAGADDEWQHFFAELRFNEWTRRPNVQTCTILGR
;
A
#
# COMPACT_ATOMS: atom_id res chain seq x y z
N MET A 1 17.18 8.31 36.62
CA MET A 1 15.86 7.72 36.32
C MET A 1 14.85 8.86 36.19
N ALA A 2 14.24 9.02 35.02
CA ALA A 2 12.89 9.56 34.83
C ALA A 2 12.52 9.33 33.35
N ARG A 3 11.57 8.42 33.14
CA ARG A 3 10.99 8.09 31.84
C ARG A 3 9.86 9.08 31.53
N GLY A 4 9.64 9.31 30.24
CA GLY A 4 8.30 9.56 29.71
C GLY A 4 8.05 10.99 29.23
N ASN A 5 8.21 11.19 27.93
CA ASN A 5 7.13 11.85 27.19
C ASN A 5 7.05 11.23 25.79
N ALA A 6 6.19 10.21 25.68
CA ALA A 6 5.78 9.67 24.39
C ALA A 6 4.84 10.70 23.78
N GLY A 7 5.39 11.61 22.97
CA GLY A 7 4.58 12.36 22.01
C GLY A 7 3.94 11.35 21.08
N GLY A 8 2.63 11.17 21.20
CA GLY A 8 1.86 10.33 20.27
C GLY A 8 1.99 10.87 18.84
N PRO A 9 1.67 10.04 17.82
CA PRO A 9 1.66 10.50 16.44
C PRO A 9 0.72 11.71 16.33
N THR A 10 1.25 12.86 15.92
CA THR A 10 0.48 14.07 15.66
C THR A 10 -0.28 13.86 14.34
N LEU A 11 -1.56 14.22 14.25
CA LEU A 11 -2.45 14.02 13.08
C LEU A 11 -1.81 14.29 11.70
N LEU A 12 -0.88 15.27 11.62
CA LEU A 12 -0.14 15.61 10.39
C LEU A 12 0.86 14.52 9.95
N GLN A 13 1.44 13.78 10.90
CA GLN A 13 2.30 12.62 10.65
C GLN A 13 1.47 11.46 10.07
N ASP A 14 0.30 11.20 10.66
CA ASP A 14 -0.62 10.15 10.22
C ASP A 14 -1.21 10.43 8.82
N GLU A 15 -1.52 11.69 8.51
CA GLU A 15 -1.97 12.12 7.18
C GLU A 15 -0.85 11.99 6.13
N ALA A 16 0.37 12.41 6.47
CA ALA A 16 1.53 12.26 5.59
C ALA A 16 1.85 10.78 5.33
N ASP A 17 1.73 9.94 6.35
CA ASP A 17 1.91 8.50 6.27
C ASP A 17 0.79 7.86 5.43
N SER A 18 -0.47 8.26 5.62
CA SER A 18 -1.62 7.82 4.82
C SER A 18 -1.46 8.18 3.34
N ALA A 19 -1.06 9.42 3.03
CA ALA A 19 -0.81 9.85 1.66
C ALA A 19 0.36 9.08 1.02
N ALA A 20 1.38 8.72 1.80
CA ALA A 20 2.49 7.88 1.33
C ALA A 20 2.01 6.45 1.05
N VAL A 21 1.22 5.84 1.93
CA VAL A 21 0.63 4.51 1.71
C VAL A 21 -0.26 4.51 0.47
N CYS A 22 -1.13 5.52 0.29
CA CYS A 22 -1.98 5.65 -0.89
C CYS A 22 -1.18 5.65 -2.20
N LYS A 23 -0.03 6.34 -2.24
CA LYS A 23 0.83 6.34 -3.43
C LYS A 23 1.39 4.95 -3.71
N LEU A 24 1.81 4.21 -2.69
CA LEU A 24 2.31 2.85 -2.85
C LEU A 24 1.22 1.90 -3.34
N VAL A 25 0.02 1.96 -2.74
CA VAL A 25 -1.16 1.19 -3.17
C VAL A 25 -1.53 1.51 -4.61
N HIS A 26 -1.55 2.79 -5.00
CA HIS A 26 -1.81 3.20 -6.37
C HIS A 26 -0.81 2.59 -7.36
N CYS A 27 0.49 2.64 -7.03
CA CYS A 27 1.52 2.02 -7.85
C CYS A 27 1.32 0.50 -7.98
N ALA A 28 1.03 -0.17 -6.87
CA ALA A 28 0.80 -1.61 -6.82
C ALA A 28 -0.42 -2.03 -7.66
N LEU A 29 -1.58 -1.39 -7.46
CA LEU A 29 -2.80 -1.73 -8.16
C LEU A 29 -2.71 -1.43 -9.66
N LYS A 30 -2.10 -0.29 -10.03
CA LYS A 30 -1.84 0.04 -11.44
C LYS A 30 -0.96 -1.02 -12.12
N HIS A 31 0.05 -1.52 -11.41
CA HIS A 31 0.91 -2.60 -11.90
C HIS A 31 0.16 -3.92 -12.05
N TYR A 32 -0.69 -4.27 -11.09
CA TYR A 32 -1.50 -5.48 -11.14
C TYR A 32 -2.48 -5.46 -12.32
N ASN A 33 -3.21 -4.36 -12.48
CA ASN A 33 -4.20 -4.18 -13.54
C ASN A 33 -3.54 -4.25 -14.93
N SER A 34 -2.37 -3.63 -15.11
CA SER A 34 -1.66 -3.64 -16.40
C SER A 34 -1.14 -5.03 -16.79
N LYS A 35 -0.68 -5.83 -15.82
CA LYS A 35 -0.18 -7.19 -16.07
C LYS A 35 -1.29 -8.23 -16.28
N ASN A 36 -2.39 -8.12 -15.53
CA ASN A 36 -3.43 -9.16 -15.50
C ASN A 36 -4.68 -8.82 -16.32
N ARG A 37 -4.64 -7.72 -17.10
CA ARG A 37 -5.85 -7.11 -17.72
C ARG A 37 -6.98 -6.92 -16.69
N GLY A 38 -6.59 -6.59 -15.46
CA GLY A 38 -7.51 -6.38 -14.35
C GLY A 38 -8.13 -4.98 -14.41
N ASP A 39 -9.33 -4.85 -13.85
CA ASP A 39 -10.02 -3.56 -13.68
C ASP A 39 -10.43 -3.39 -12.21
N PHE A 40 -9.43 -3.46 -11.33
CA PHE A 40 -9.62 -3.27 -9.90
C PHE A 40 -9.45 -1.80 -9.50
N GLU A 41 -10.18 -1.41 -8.47
CA GLU A 41 -10.10 -0.11 -7.81
C GLU A 41 -10.15 -0.27 -6.28
N TYR A 42 -9.55 0.69 -5.58
CA TYR A 42 -9.68 0.86 -4.14
C TYR A 42 -10.40 2.20 -3.87
N PRO A 43 -11.30 2.27 -2.89
CA PRO A 43 -12.02 3.50 -2.57
C PRO A 43 -11.14 4.36 -1.66
N ALA A 44 -11.30 5.68 -1.77
CA ALA A 44 -10.61 6.64 -0.90
C ALA A 44 -11.01 6.48 0.58
N GLU A 45 -12.19 5.91 0.84
CA GLU A 45 -12.75 5.70 2.18
C GLU A 45 -12.10 4.51 2.92
N LEU A 46 -11.50 3.55 2.21
CA LEU A 46 -10.83 2.37 2.81
C LEU A 46 -9.33 2.58 3.01
N THR A 47 -8.88 3.82 3.09
CA THR A 47 -7.46 4.14 3.33
C THR A 47 -6.98 3.65 4.70
N THR A 48 -7.88 3.48 5.67
CA THR A 48 -7.59 2.88 6.98
C THR A 48 -7.26 1.39 6.92
N GLU A 49 -7.70 0.69 5.87
CA GLU A 49 -7.40 -0.73 5.62
C GLU A 49 -6.09 -0.91 4.84
N MET A 50 -5.47 0.19 4.40
CA MET A 50 -4.19 0.16 3.72
C MET A 50 -3.07 0.21 4.75
N LYS A 51 -2.22 -0.82 4.73
CA LYS A 51 -1.06 -0.91 5.63
C LYS A 51 0.19 -0.99 4.80
N ALA A 52 1.22 -0.24 5.20
CA ALA A 52 2.56 -0.36 4.64
C ALA A 52 3.57 -0.60 5.76
N THR A 53 4.58 -1.42 5.48
CA THR A 53 5.74 -1.60 6.36
C THR A 53 7.00 -1.41 5.55
N GLY A 54 7.86 -0.50 6.01
CA GLY A 54 9.17 -0.25 5.44
C GLY A 54 10.19 -1.26 5.95
N ILE A 55 10.98 -1.83 5.04
CA ILE A 55 12.03 -2.80 5.35
C ILE A 55 13.32 -2.32 4.70
N SER A 56 14.39 -2.19 5.47
CA SER A 56 15.72 -1.91 4.94
C SER A 56 16.62 -3.14 5.06
N PHE A 57 17.32 -3.47 3.97
CA PHE A 57 18.29 -4.57 3.95
C PHE A 57 19.43 -4.24 2.99
N ARG A 58 20.67 -4.26 3.50
CA ARG A 58 21.89 -3.95 2.72
C ARG A 58 21.76 -2.67 1.87
N GLU A 59 21.42 -1.57 2.54
CA GLU A 59 21.27 -0.24 1.91
C GLU A 59 20.21 -0.16 0.81
N ARG A 60 19.27 -1.10 0.81
CA ARG A 60 18.10 -1.06 -0.08
C ARG A 60 16.84 -1.01 0.77
N PHE A 61 15.83 -0.33 0.24
CA PHE A 61 14.58 -0.12 0.93
C PHE A 61 13.42 -0.77 0.17
N TRP A 62 12.56 -1.45 0.90
CA TRP A 62 11.33 -2.08 0.40
C TRP A 62 10.14 -1.60 1.21
N TYR A 63 8.98 -1.67 0.57
CA TYR A 63 7.69 -1.51 1.19
C TYR A 63 6.88 -2.78 0.94
N HIS A 64 6.41 -3.38 2.03
CA HIS A 64 5.35 -4.39 1.99
C HIS A 64 4.04 -3.70 2.24
N VAL A 65 3.08 -3.88 1.33
CA VAL A 65 1.82 -3.15 1.34
C VAL A 65 0.66 -4.13 1.25
N GLY A 66 -0.25 -4.04 2.22
CA GLY A 66 -1.53 -4.73 2.23
C GLY A 66 -2.67 -3.75 1.98
N PHE A 67 -3.62 -4.09 1.11
CA PHE A 67 -4.77 -3.24 0.82
C PHE A 67 -5.96 -4.05 0.28
N LEU A 68 -7.15 -3.46 0.35
CA LEU A 68 -8.36 -3.98 -0.28
C LEU A 68 -8.60 -3.33 -1.64
N ALA A 69 -9.01 -4.13 -2.62
CA ALA A 69 -9.53 -3.63 -3.89
C ALA A 69 -10.64 -4.53 -4.40
N ARG A 70 -11.54 -3.97 -5.21
CA ARG A 70 -12.62 -4.70 -5.89
C ARG A 70 -12.63 -4.37 -7.37
N ARG A 71 -13.36 -5.13 -8.17
CA ARG A 71 -13.55 -4.78 -9.60
C ARG A 71 -14.41 -3.52 -9.72
N ARG A 72 -14.12 -2.64 -10.68
CA ARG A 72 -14.87 -1.36 -10.85
C ARG A 72 -16.36 -1.56 -11.10
N ASN A 73 -16.72 -2.57 -11.88
CA ASN A 73 -18.11 -2.92 -12.19
C ASN A 73 -18.58 -4.12 -11.35
N ALA A 74 -18.03 -4.24 -10.14
CA ALA A 74 -18.41 -5.25 -9.18
C ALA A 74 -19.92 -5.20 -8.88
N GLY A 75 -20.60 -6.34 -8.97
CA GLY A 75 -21.97 -6.46 -8.44
C GLY A 75 -21.99 -6.32 -6.92
N ALA A 76 -23.19 -6.26 -6.31
CA ALA A 76 -23.32 -6.23 -4.85
C ALA A 76 -22.66 -7.45 -4.16
N ASP A 77 -22.49 -8.55 -4.90
CA ASP A 77 -21.90 -9.80 -4.43
C ASP A 77 -20.37 -9.90 -4.66
N ASP A 78 -19.78 -8.94 -5.38
CA ASP A 78 -18.34 -8.93 -5.64
C ASP A 78 -17.61 -8.39 -4.41
N GLU A 79 -17.14 -9.33 -3.59
CA GLU A 79 -16.43 -9.02 -2.36
C GLU A 79 -15.08 -8.32 -2.60
N TRP A 80 -14.71 -7.50 -1.61
CA TRP A 80 -13.37 -6.92 -1.53
C TRP A 80 -12.31 -8.02 -1.47
N GLN A 81 -11.28 -7.86 -2.28
CA GLN A 81 -10.15 -8.78 -2.33
C GLN A 81 -8.94 -8.16 -1.64
N HIS A 82 -8.26 -8.98 -0.85
CA HIS A 82 -7.02 -8.60 -0.20
C HIS A 82 -5.87 -8.72 -1.19
N PHE A 83 -5.10 -7.65 -1.29
CA PHE A 83 -3.88 -7.61 -2.08
C PHE A 83 -2.67 -7.51 -1.18
N PHE A 84 -1.60 -8.16 -1.61
CA PHE A 84 -0.27 -7.94 -1.10
C PHE A 84 0.63 -7.45 -2.23
N ALA A 85 1.47 -6.45 -1.93
CA ALA A 85 2.47 -5.97 -2.85
C ALA A 85 3.81 -5.75 -2.17
N GLU A 86 4.87 -6.07 -2.89
CA GLU A 86 6.24 -5.69 -2.54
C GLU A 86 6.72 -4.64 -3.54
N LEU A 87 7.17 -3.50 -3.03
CA LEU A 87 7.74 -2.42 -3.81
C LEU A 87 9.15 -2.15 -3.34
N ARG A 88 10.11 -2.13 -4.26
CA ARG A 88 11.49 -1.70 -3.98
C ARG A 88 11.62 -0.21 -4.26
N PHE A 89 12.11 0.56 -3.30
CA PHE A 89 12.46 1.95 -3.55
C PHE A 89 13.70 2.03 -4.45
N ASN A 90 13.60 2.77 -5.55
CA ASN A 90 14.76 3.09 -6.39
C ASN A 90 15.29 4.46 -5.97
N GLU A 91 16.50 4.47 -5.42
CA GLU A 91 17.13 5.69 -4.90
C GLU A 91 17.47 6.70 -6.00
N TRP A 92 17.86 6.24 -7.19
CA TRP A 92 18.18 7.10 -8.31
C TRP A 92 16.95 7.81 -8.86
N THR A 93 15.84 7.08 -9.04
CA THR A 93 14.61 7.66 -9.57
C THR A 93 13.71 8.27 -8.50
N ARG A 94 14.05 8.07 -7.21
CA ARG A 94 13.21 8.38 -6.03
C ARG A 94 11.77 7.90 -6.18
N ARG A 95 11.59 6.69 -6.74
CA ARG A 95 10.27 6.12 -7.06
C ARG A 95 10.18 4.67 -6.61
N PRO A 96 9.01 4.21 -6.14
CA PRO A 96 8.78 2.80 -5.86
C PRO A 96 8.67 2.00 -7.16
N ASN A 97 9.33 0.84 -7.20
CA ASN A 97 9.25 -0.12 -8.28
C ASN A 97 8.58 -1.40 -7.76
N VAL A 98 7.36 -1.68 -8.26
CA VAL A 98 6.59 -2.87 -7.87
C VAL A 98 7.33 -4.11 -8.33
N GLN A 99 7.80 -4.91 -7.37
CA GLN A 99 8.40 -6.23 -7.63
C GLN A 99 7.29 -7.26 -7.85
N THR A 100 6.32 -7.26 -6.93
CA THR A 100 5.20 -8.21 -6.91
C THR A 100 3.94 -7.49 -6.47
N CYS A 101 2.81 -7.85 -7.06
CA CYS A 101 1.48 -7.53 -6.53
C CYS A 101 0.55 -8.71 -6.86
N THR A 102 -0.12 -9.24 -5.84
CA THR A 102 -0.97 -10.43 -5.96
C THR A 102 -2.20 -10.31 -5.08
N ILE A 103 -3.27 -10.97 -5.51
CA ILE A 103 -4.42 -11.25 -4.65
C ILE A 103 -3.99 -12.33 -3.65
N LEU A 104 -4.36 -12.16 -2.38
CA LEU A 104 -4.26 -13.18 -1.35
C LEU A 104 -5.52 -14.05 -1.44
N GLY A 105 -5.34 -15.36 -1.61
CA GLY A 105 -6.46 -16.32 -1.56
C GLY A 105 -7.16 -16.29 -0.19
N ARG A 106 -8.45 -16.63 -0.17
CA ARG A 106 -9.19 -16.85 1.08
C ARG A 106 -8.72 -18.12 1.78
#